data_AF-A0A8X6V0W9-F1
#
_entry.id   AF-A0A8X6V0W9-F1
#
_cell.length_a   1.000
_cell.length_b   1.000
_cell.length_c   1.000
_cell.angle_alpha   90.00
_cell.angle_beta   90.00
_cell.angle_gamma   90.00
#
_symmetry.space_group_name_H-M   'P 1'
#
loop_
_entity.id
_entity.type
_entity.pdbx_description
1 polymer ?
#
loop_
_entity_poly.entity_id
_entity_poly.type
_entity_poly.pdbx_seq_one_letter_code
_entity_poly.pdbx_strand_id
1 'polypeptide(L)'
;MLWGCQDVNSRGKVEKLLTELDLTLLNDGSNTYFHSPTQSFSAIDLSICSPSLLLNLTWSVLDNPLGSDHFPVVISYATPIACASIRQPRWKFDQADWETFRTQADITEDIVSSGSIDEAVCLVTSCILSAARNAIPQPHPLDSPVFPNLGGTKNAKWQKRIKTRLGIGFDVTLPQTT
;
A
#
# COMPACT_ATOMS: atom_id res chain seq x y z
N MET A 1 -8.61 -18.92 -24.45
CA MET A 1 -8.52 -17.45 -24.44
C MET A 1 -8.08 -17.01 -23.06
N LEU A 2 -7.16 -16.04 -22.97
CA LEU A 2 -6.36 -15.77 -21.78
C LEU A 2 -7.16 -15.21 -20.58
N TRP A 3 -8.34 -14.62 -20.79
CA TRP A 3 -9.20 -14.03 -19.72
C TRP A 3 -10.71 -14.26 -19.90
N GLY A 4 -11.12 -15.30 -20.61
CA GLY A 4 -12.55 -15.65 -20.75
C GLY A 4 -13.34 -14.89 -21.81
N CYS A 5 -12.74 -13.95 -22.55
CA CYS A 5 -13.34 -13.46 -23.79
C CYS A 5 -13.46 -14.62 -24.80
N GLN A 6 -14.48 -14.60 -25.68
CA GLN A 6 -14.64 -15.58 -26.77
C GLN A 6 -14.18 -15.05 -28.15
N ASP A 7 -13.83 -13.76 -28.23
CA ASP A 7 -13.46 -13.10 -29.48
C ASP A 7 -12.05 -12.52 -29.43
N VAL A 8 -11.20 -12.91 -30.39
CA VAL A 8 -9.89 -12.28 -30.61
C VAL A 8 -10.06 -11.18 -31.65
N ASN A 9 -10.33 -9.95 -31.22
CA ASN A 9 -10.41 -8.79 -32.11
C ASN A 9 -9.11 -7.96 -32.05
N SER A 10 -9.01 -6.91 -32.87
CA SER A 10 -7.83 -6.03 -32.93
C SER A 10 -7.53 -5.27 -31.62
N ARG A 11 -8.45 -5.29 -30.64
CA ARG A 11 -8.26 -4.77 -29.28
C ARG A 11 -7.61 -5.80 -28.35
N GLY A 12 -7.55 -7.08 -28.73
CA GLY A 12 -6.86 -8.18 -28.02
C GLY A 12 -5.33 -8.10 -28.03
N LYS A 13 -4.74 -6.99 -28.52
CA LYS A 13 -3.30 -6.69 -28.42
C LYS A 13 -2.78 -6.55 -27.00
N VAL A 14 -3.65 -6.67 -26.00
CA VAL A 14 -3.29 -6.71 -24.58
C VAL A 14 -2.31 -7.84 -24.29
N GLU A 15 -2.44 -9.02 -24.91
CA GLU A 15 -1.49 -10.14 -24.71
C GLU A 15 -0.05 -9.77 -25.04
N LYS A 16 0.12 -9.02 -26.15
CA LYS A 16 1.42 -8.52 -26.56
C LYS A 16 1.97 -7.50 -25.55
N LEU A 17 1.13 -6.58 -25.08
CA LEU A 17 1.50 -5.59 -24.07
C LEU A 17 1.86 -6.22 -22.73
N LEU A 18 1.15 -7.28 -22.32
CA LEU A 18 1.47 -8.04 -21.11
C LEU A 18 2.87 -8.65 -21.19
N THR A 19 3.22 -9.19 -22.37
CA THR A 19 4.53 -9.82 -22.59
C THR A 19 5.64 -8.78 -22.70
N GLU A 20 5.41 -7.65 -23.40
CA GLU A 20 6.41 -6.59 -23.58
C GLU A 20 6.76 -5.86 -22.28
N LEU A 21 5.80 -5.74 -21.36
CA LEU A 21 5.96 -5.02 -20.10
C LEU A 21 6.19 -5.93 -18.88
N ASP A 22 6.34 -7.24 -19.09
CA ASP A 22 6.45 -8.25 -18.04
C ASP A 22 5.34 -8.10 -16.97
N LEU A 23 4.10 -8.11 -17.44
CA LEU A 23 2.90 -8.01 -16.61
C LEU A 23 2.13 -9.32 -16.63
N THR A 24 1.50 -9.65 -15.50
CA THR A 24 0.68 -10.84 -15.36
C THR A 24 -0.80 -10.49 -15.20
N LEU A 25 -1.64 -11.33 -15.77
CA LEU A 25 -3.10 -11.21 -15.71
C LEU A 25 -3.66 -12.00 -14.53
N LEU A 26 -4.60 -11.39 -13.79
CA LEU A 26 -5.26 -12.00 -12.64
C LEU A 26 -6.60 -12.66 -12.97
N ASN A 27 -7.23 -12.29 -14.09
CA ASN A 27 -8.52 -12.82 -14.51
C ASN A 27 -8.48 -14.35 -14.69
N ASP A 28 -9.44 -15.05 -14.09
CA ASP A 28 -9.61 -16.50 -14.25
C ASP A 28 -10.57 -16.89 -15.41
N GLY A 29 -11.16 -15.89 -16.06
CA GLY A 29 -12.15 -16.07 -17.12
C GLY A 29 -13.60 -15.85 -16.70
N SER A 30 -13.86 -15.54 -15.43
CA SER A 30 -15.18 -15.16 -14.93
C SER A 30 -15.70 -13.90 -15.64
N ASN A 31 -17.01 -13.89 -15.90
CA ASN A 31 -17.67 -12.76 -16.58
C ASN A 31 -17.74 -11.55 -15.67
N THR A 32 -17.35 -10.39 -16.18
CA THR A 32 -17.36 -9.11 -15.45
C THR A 32 -18.46 -8.17 -15.93
N TYR A 33 -19.18 -8.55 -16.99
CA TYR A 33 -20.20 -7.72 -17.61
C TYR A 33 -21.39 -8.54 -18.09
N PHE A 34 -22.59 -7.97 -17.92
CA PHE A 34 -23.84 -8.48 -18.45
C PHE A 34 -24.49 -7.47 -19.40
N HIS A 35 -24.59 -7.84 -20.67
CA HIS A 35 -25.25 -7.01 -21.66
C HIS A 35 -26.77 -7.30 -21.66
N SER A 36 -27.54 -6.44 -21.00
CA SER A 36 -29.00 -6.60 -20.86
C SER A 36 -29.75 -6.78 -22.21
N PRO A 37 -29.44 -6.03 -23.29
CA PRO A 37 -30.16 -6.17 -24.55
C PRO A 37 -30.02 -7.54 -25.23
N THR A 38 -28.82 -8.14 -25.17
CA THR A 38 -28.56 -9.46 -25.81
C THR A 38 -28.59 -10.61 -24.81
N GLN A 39 -28.80 -10.32 -23.52
CA GLN A 39 -28.83 -11.31 -22.44
C GLN A 39 -27.54 -12.15 -22.37
N SER A 40 -26.40 -11.52 -22.69
CA SER A 40 -25.11 -12.21 -22.80
C SER A 40 -24.11 -11.72 -21.77
N PHE A 41 -23.24 -12.63 -21.33
CA PHE A 41 -22.16 -12.32 -20.41
C PHE A 41 -20.83 -12.20 -21.14
N SER A 42 -19.95 -11.34 -20.63
CA SER A 42 -18.59 -11.19 -21.15
C SER A 42 -17.60 -10.79 -20.06
N ALA A 43 -16.32 -11.08 -20.29
CA ALA A 43 -15.20 -10.69 -19.43
C ALA A 43 -14.42 -9.55 -20.11
N ILE A 44 -14.83 -8.31 -19.86
CA ILE A 44 -14.25 -7.11 -20.51
C ILE A 44 -13.37 -6.28 -19.57
N ASP A 45 -13.48 -6.49 -18.26
CA ASP A 45 -12.68 -5.80 -17.25
C ASP A 45 -11.44 -6.63 -16.93
N LEU A 46 -10.25 -6.05 -17.14
CA LEU A 46 -8.97 -6.74 -16.95
C LEU A 46 -8.27 -6.25 -15.69
N SER A 47 -7.74 -7.20 -14.92
CA SER A 47 -6.95 -6.97 -13.71
C SER A 47 -5.53 -7.49 -13.95
N ILE A 48 -4.57 -6.58 -13.92
CA ILE A 48 -3.18 -6.83 -14.31
C ILE A 48 -2.27 -6.41 -13.14
N CYS A 49 -1.23 -7.19 -12.86
CA CYS A 49 -0.23 -6.88 -11.84
C CYS A 49 1.19 -7.21 -12.32
N SER A 50 2.20 -6.83 -11.53
CA SER A 50 3.56 -7.35 -11.72
C SER A 50 3.62 -8.84 -11.30
N PRO A 51 4.52 -9.65 -11.90
CA PRO A 51 4.68 -11.06 -11.54
C PRO A 51 4.98 -11.26 -10.06
N SER A 52 5.71 -10.32 -9.45
CA SER A 52 6.05 -10.34 -8.02
C SER A 52 4.85 -10.28 -7.08
N LEU A 53 3.71 -9.75 -7.52
CA LEU A 53 2.49 -9.63 -6.71
C LEU A 53 1.52 -10.80 -6.92
N LEU A 54 1.68 -11.57 -7.99
CA LEU A 54 0.70 -12.58 -8.42
C LEU A 54 0.34 -13.57 -7.30
N LEU A 55 1.34 -14.13 -6.63
CA LEU A 55 1.15 -15.14 -5.57
C LEU A 55 0.56 -14.55 -4.28
N ASN A 56 0.60 -13.23 -4.13
CA ASN A 56 0.08 -12.54 -2.97
C ASN A 56 -1.32 -11.97 -3.19
N LEU A 57 -1.86 -12.05 -4.40
CA LEU A 57 -3.18 -11.53 -4.72
C LEU A 57 -4.17 -12.68 -4.92
N THR A 58 -5.37 -12.51 -4.38
CA THR A 58 -6.55 -13.28 -4.77
C THR A 58 -7.43 -12.40 -5.64
N TRP A 59 -8.12 -13.04 -6.59
CA TRP A 59 -9.00 -12.39 -7.55
C TRP A 59 -10.33 -13.14 -7.61
N SER A 60 -11.43 -12.41 -7.60
CA SER A 60 -12.77 -12.98 -7.82
C SER A 60 -13.73 -11.94 -8.38
N VAL A 61 -14.86 -12.41 -8.91
CA VAL A 61 -15.99 -11.58 -9.31
C VAL A 61 -17.15 -11.83 -8.35
N LEU A 62 -17.85 -10.77 -7.94
CA LEU A 62 -19.08 -10.93 -7.17
C LEU A 62 -20.26 -11.26 -8.08
N ASP A 63 -21.11 -12.19 -7.65
CA ASP A 63 -22.29 -12.62 -8.43
C ASP A 63 -23.40 -11.56 -8.51
N ASN A 64 -23.31 -10.50 -7.71
CA ASN A 64 -24.29 -9.42 -7.68
C ASN A 64 -23.69 -8.14 -8.30
N PRO A 65 -24.27 -7.61 -9.40
CA PRO A 65 -23.77 -6.42 -10.07
C PRO A 65 -24.16 -5.10 -9.36
N LEU A 66 -24.88 -5.19 -8.23
CA LEU A 66 -25.23 -4.04 -7.37
C LEU A 66 -25.99 -2.92 -8.11
N GLY A 67 -26.81 -3.30 -9.08
CA GLY A 67 -27.60 -2.36 -9.90
C GLY A 67 -26.86 -1.77 -11.11
N SER A 68 -25.63 -2.20 -11.37
CA SER A 68 -24.92 -1.97 -12.63
C SER A 68 -25.15 -3.13 -13.61
N ASP A 69 -24.65 -2.98 -14.83
CA ASP A 69 -24.41 -4.03 -15.81
C ASP A 69 -23.00 -4.67 -15.66
N HIS A 70 -22.10 -4.05 -14.89
CA HIS A 70 -20.81 -4.63 -14.52
C HIS A 70 -20.87 -5.35 -13.17
N PHE A 71 -20.24 -6.52 -13.11
CA PHE A 71 -19.99 -7.26 -11.88
C PHE A 71 -18.71 -6.74 -11.20
N PRO A 72 -18.76 -6.41 -9.89
CA PRO A 72 -17.58 -5.98 -9.17
C PRO A 72 -16.48 -7.03 -9.16
N VAL A 73 -15.27 -6.63 -9.55
CA VAL A 73 -14.05 -7.41 -9.38
C VAL A 73 -13.45 -7.11 -8.00
N VAL A 74 -13.13 -8.16 -7.25
CA VAL A 74 -12.50 -8.09 -5.93
C VAL A 74 -11.08 -8.62 -6.02
N ILE A 75 -10.13 -7.78 -5.63
CA ILE A 75 -8.72 -8.15 -5.51
C ILE A 75 -8.32 -7.97 -4.05
N SER A 76 -7.80 -9.02 -3.42
CA SER A 76 -7.37 -8.98 -2.02
C SER A 76 -5.94 -9.47 -1.88
N TYR A 77 -5.22 -8.97 -0.89
CA TYR A 77 -3.89 -9.49 -0.55
C TYR A 77 -4.06 -10.70 0.37
N ALA A 78 -3.39 -11.81 0.06
CA ALA A 78 -3.50 -13.08 0.78
C ALA A 78 -3.01 -12.99 2.23
N THR A 79 -2.06 -12.11 2.49
CA THR A 79 -1.67 -11.74 3.85
C THR A 79 -2.25 -10.39 4.24
N PRO A 80 -2.68 -10.19 5.49
CA PRO A 80 -2.85 -8.84 5.99
C PRO A 80 -1.50 -8.17 5.88
N ILE A 81 -1.33 -7.25 4.92
CA ILE A 81 -0.26 -6.27 5.02
C ILE A 81 -0.52 -5.65 6.38
N ALA A 82 0.43 -5.80 7.31
CA ALA A 82 0.45 -4.97 8.49
C ALA A 82 0.64 -3.55 7.96
N CYS A 83 -0.47 -2.91 7.56
CA CYS A 83 -0.60 -1.50 7.34
C CYS A 83 -0.51 -0.83 8.71
N ALA A 84 0.56 -1.10 9.46
CA ALA A 84 1.22 -0.01 10.10
C ALA A 84 1.53 0.93 8.95
N SER A 85 0.75 2.01 8.82
CA SER A 85 1.22 3.15 8.06
C SER A 85 2.45 3.64 8.82
N ILE A 86 3.59 2.99 8.61
CA ILE A 86 4.88 3.53 8.96
C ILE A 86 5.05 4.63 7.93
N ARG A 87 4.38 5.76 8.19
CA ARG A 87 4.70 7.00 7.52
C ARG A 87 6.15 7.21 7.87
N GLN A 88 7.03 6.93 6.91
CA GLN A 88 8.44 7.21 7.06
C GLN A 88 8.54 8.66 7.50
N PRO A 89 9.17 8.94 8.66
CA PRO A 89 9.20 10.28 9.18
C PRO A 89 9.86 11.20 8.15
N ARG A 90 9.19 12.31 7.84
CA ARG A 90 9.67 13.28 6.85
C ARG A 90 10.52 14.32 7.57
N TRP A 91 11.78 14.42 7.18
CA TRP A 91 12.67 15.49 7.61
C TRP A 91 12.16 16.85 7.12
N LYS A 92 12.09 17.85 8.01
CA LYS A 92 11.75 19.24 7.68
C LYS A 92 13.01 20.04 7.42
N PHE A 93 13.56 19.91 6.21
CA PHE A 93 14.80 20.60 5.82
C PHE A 93 14.68 22.14 5.83
N ASP A 94 13.47 22.67 5.70
CA ASP A 94 13.14 24.08 5.85
C ASP A 94 13.31 24.61 7.28
N GLN A 95 13.30 23.71 8.27
CA GLN A 95 13.45 24.01 9.70
C GLN A 95 14.75 23.45 10.28
N ALA A 96 15.67 23.03 9.41
CA ALA A 96 16.94 22.46 9.82
C ALA A 96 17.86 23.53 10.41
N ASP A 97 18.48 23.22 11.54
CA ASP A 97 19.65 23.92 12.05
C ASP A 97 20.90 23.40 11.33
N TRP A 98 21.22 23.99 10.19
CA TRP A 98 22.37 23.58 9.38
C TRP A 98 23.72 23.81 10.07
N GLU A 99 23.80 24.71 11.05
CA GLU A 99 25.04 24.95 11.81
C GLU A 99 25.29 23.79 12.78
N THR A 100 24.25 23.38 13.52
CA THR A 100 24.32 22.16 14.34
C THR A 100 24.56 20.91 13.50
N PHE A 101 23.90 20.77 12.34
CA PHE A 101 24.16 19.64 11.44
C PHE A 101 25.62 19.62 10.98
N ARG A 102 26.15 20.76 10.53
CA ARG A 102 27.52 20.86 10.01
C ARG A 102 28.58 20.54 11.07
N THR A 103 28.35 20.96 12.30
CA THR A 103 29.28 20.71 13.41
C THR A 103 29.25 19.26 13.88
N GLN A 104 28.11 18.56 13.72
CA GLN A 104 27.94 17.18 14.18
C GLN A 104 28.15 16.12 13.09
N ALA A 105 27.95 16.47 11.82
CA ALA A 105 28.20 15.59 10.67
C ALA A 105 29.69 15.59 10.29
N ASP A 106 30.56 15.43 11.29
CA ASP A 106 32.00 15.41 11.08
C ASP A 106 32.44 14.01 10.64
N ILE A 107 32.88 13.89 9.39
CA ILE A 107 33.37 12.65 8.81
C ILE A 107 34.88 12.79 8.69
N THR A 108 35.58 12.07 9.56
CA THR A 108 37.03 12.11 9.67
C THR A 108 37.68 11.00 8.85
N GLU A 109 38.98 11.13 8.56
CA GLU A 109 39.73 10.17 7.74
C GLU A 109 39.83 8.78 8.39
N ASP A 110 39.82 8.72 9.73
CA ASP A 110 39.78 7.47 10.50
C ASP A 110 38.45 6.72 10.35
N ILE A 111 37.32 7.43 10.19
CA ILE A 111 36.02 6.81 9.92
C ILE A 111 36.04 6.14 8.54
N VAL A 112 36.61 6.82 7.54
CA VAL A 112 36.66 6.30 6.16
C VAL A 112 37.69 5.18 6.02
N SER A 113 38.77 5.23 6.79
CA SER A 113 39.84 4.23 6.80
C SER A 113 39.58 3.09 7.79
N SER A 114 38.39 3.04 8.41
CA SER A 114 38.04 2.01 9.38
C SER A 114 37.75 0.67 8.69
N GLY A 115 38.46 -0.36 9.15
CA GLY A 115 38.21 -1.77 8.84
C GLY A 115 37.82 -2.08 7.39
N SER A 116 36.64 -2.68 7.23
CA SER A 116 36.09 -3.07 5.92
C SER A 116 35.24 -1.95 5.29
N ILE A 117 35.00 -2.04 3.97
CA ILE A 117 34.12 -1.09 3.26
C ILE A 117 32.73 -1.01 3.93
N ASP A 118 32.18 -2.15 4.33
CA ASP A 118 30.86 -2.20 4.98
C ASP A 118 30.85 -1.49 6.34
N GLU A 119 31.95 -1.59 7.08
CA GLU A 119 32.14 -0.91 8.37
C GLU A 119 32.26 0.60 8.20
N ALA A 120 33.08 1.06 7.26
CA ALA A 120 33.21 2.46 6.91
C ALA A 120 31.86 3.07 6.45
N VAL A 121 31.12 2.36 5.59
CA VAL A 121 29.78 2.78 5.13
C VAL A 121 28.80 2.87 6.31
N CYS A 122 28.84 1.89 7.23
CA CYS A 122 27.99 1.89 8.42
C CYS A 122 28.27 3.10 9.32
N LEU A 123 29.56 3.42 9.56
CA LEU A 123 29.97 4.53 10.40
C LEU A 123 29.63 5.90 9.77
N VAL A 124 29.90 6.08 8.48
CA VAL A 124 29.53 7.31 7.75
C VAL A 124 28.01 7.51 7.79
N THR A 125 27.25 6.46 7.49
CA THR A 125 25.78 6.52 7.50
C THR A 125 25.26 6.86 8.91
N SER A 126 25.84 6.26 9.95
CA SER A 126 25.47 6.52 11.34
C SER A 126 25.79 7.94 11.77
N CYS A 127 26.94 8.49 11.38
CA CYS A 127 27.33 9.87 11.64
C CYS A 127 26.31 10.84 11.03
N ILE A 128 26.02 10.71 9.73
CA ILE A 128 25.08 11.57 9.01
C ILE A 128 23.68 11.49 9.64
N LEU A 129 23.20 10.28 9.93
CA LEU A 129 21.86 10.10 10.52
C LEU A 129 21.78 10.65 11.94
N SER A 130 22.84 10.52 12.74
CA SER A 130 22.90 11.08 14.09
C SER A 130 22.84 12.61 14.07
N ALA A 131 23.68 13.23 13.23
CA ALA A 131 23.67 14.68 13.04
C ALA A 131 22.30 15.18 12.53
N ALA A 132 21.70 14.46 11.58
CA ALA A 132 20.37 14.78 11.07
C ALA A 132 19.30 14.74 12.17
N ARG A 133 19.30 13.70 13.03
CA ARG A 133 18.32 13.55 14.12
C ARG A 133 18.37 14.70 15.13
N ASN A 134 19.56 15.26 15.36
CA ASN A 134 19.74 16.36 16.31
C ASN A 134 19.41 17.74 15.69
N ALA A 135 19.68 17.90 14.40
CA ALA A 135 19.62 19.19 13.73
C ALA A 135 18.37 19.43 12.89
N ILE A 136 17.68 18.36 12.46
CA ILE A 136 16.56 18.44 11.49
C ILE A 136 15.28 17.89 12.14
N PRO A 137 14.29 18.75 12.43
CA PRO A 137 13.04 18.32 13.05
C PRO A 137 12.29 17.28 12.19
N GLN A 138 11.77 16.25 12.87
CA GLN A 138 10.79 15.31 12.30
C GLN A 138 9.43 15.53 12.98
N PRO A 139 8.32 15.58 12.22
CA PRO A 139 6.99 15.73 12.80
C PRO A 139 6.57 14.53 13.67
N HIS A 140 7.22 13.38 13.50
CA HIS A 140 7.09 12.19 14.34
C HIS A 140 8.48 11.55 14.53
N PRO A 141 9.01 11.44 15.76
CA PRO A 141 10.27 10.74 16.04
C PRO A 141 10.16 9.24 15.72
N LEU A 142 11.26 8.64 15.25
CA LEU A 142 11.37 7.20 14.95
C LEU A 142 10.98 6.29 16.14
N ASP A 143 11.15 6.76 17.39
CA ASP A 143 10.93 5.99 18.62
C ASP A 143 9.59 6.26 19.32
N SER A 144 8.73 7.10 18.74
CA SER A 144 7.40 7.28 19.32
C SER A 144 6.51 6.11 18.94
N PRO A 145 6.03 5.28 19.90
CA PRO A 145 4.90 4.43 19.62
C PRO A 145 3.77 5.35 19.17
N VAL A 146 3.40 5.25 17.90
CA VAL A 146 2.17 5.86 17.40
C VAL A 146 1.04 5.06 17.99
N PHE A 147 0.74 5.31 19.27
CA PHE A 147 -0.55 4.94 19.80
C PHE A 147 -1.57 5.78 19.02
N PRO A 148 -2.53 5.15 18.32
CA PRO A 148 -3.64 5.90 17.78
C PRO A 148 -4.24 6.69 18.93
N ASN A 149 -4.27 8.00 18.78
CA ASN A 149 -4.66 8.96 19.79
C ASN A 149 -6.13 8.70 20.19
N LEU A 150 -6.36 7.80 21.15
CA LEU A 150 -7.63 7.55 21.81
C LEU A 150 -7.76 8.54 22.98
N GLY A 151 -7.65 9.83 22.67
CA GLY A 151 -7.76 10.91 23.63
C GLY A 151 -8.69 12.00 23.10
N GLY A 152 -9.86 12.14 23.73
CA GLY A 152 -10.66 13.38 23.68
C GLY A 152 -11.61 13.54 22.48
N THR A 153 -12.90 13.29 22.74
CA THR A 153 -14.10 13.90 22.11
C THR A 153 -14.37 13.78 20.59
N LYS A 154 -13.51 13.17 19.77
CA LYS A 154 -13.83 12.95 18.32
C LYS A 154 -14.42 11.57 17.99
N ASN A 155 -14.68 10.73 18.97
CA ASN A 155 -15.08 9.33 18.78
C ASN A 155 -16.50 9.19 18.19
N ALA A 156 -17.45 10.06 18.55
CA ALA A 156 -18.83 9.95 18.08
C ALA A 156 -19.01 10.25 16.57
N LYS A 157 -18.26 11.20 16.00
CA LYS A 157 -18.38 11.56 14.57
C LYS A 157 -17.73 10.52 13.66
N TRP A 158 -16.64 9.88 14.09
CA TRP A 158 -16.00 8.79 13.34
C TRP A 158 -16.85 7.52 13.36
N GLN A 159 -17.34 7.12 14.54
CA GLN A 159 -18.22 5.96 14.68
C GLN A 159 -19.53 6.12 13.89
N LYS A 160 -20.12 7.31 13.88
CA LYS A 160 -21.34 7.61 13.10
C LYS A 160 -21.10 7.52 11.59
N ARG A 161 -19.94 7.97 11.09
CA ARG A 161 -19.57 7.88 9.67
C ARG A 161 -19.30 6.45 9.20
N ILE A 162 -18.77 5.58 10.06
CA ILE A 162 -18.56 4.15 9.75
C ILE A 162 -19.91 3.41 9.73
N LYS A 163 -20.78 3.66 10.71
CA LYS A 163 -22.12 3.04 10.76
C LYS A 163 -23.01 3.42 9.56
N THR A 164 -22.95 4.67 9.09
CA THR A 164 -23.73 5.12 7.93
C THR A 164 -23.20 4.59 6.59
N ARG A 165 -21.92 4.21 6.50
CA ARG A 165 -21.30 3.79 5.22
C ARG A 165 -21.26 2.27 5.02
N LEU A 166 -21.41 1.48 6.07
CA LEU A 166 -21.34 0.01 5.97
C LEU A 166 -22.68 -0.71 6.12
N GLY A 167 -23.73 -0.12 6.70
CA GLY A 167 -25.06 -0.76 6.73
C GLY A 167 -25.12 -2.13 7.41
N ILE A 168 -24.13 -2.49 8.25
CA ILE A 168 -24.08 -3.76 8.98
C ILE A 168 -23.92 -3.44 10.47
N GLY A 169 -24.91 -3.81 11.27
CA GLY A 169 -24.86 -3.75 12.73
C GLY A 169 -24.14 -4.97 13.27
N PHE A 170 -22.95 -4.79 13.82
CA PHE A 170 -22.35 -5.75 14.74
C PHE A 170 -22.06 -5.02 16.05
N ASP A 171 -22.70 -5.49 17.12
CA ASP A 171 -22.44 -5.08 18.50
C ASP A 171 -21.21 -5.87 18.98
N VAL A 172 -20.12 -5.18 19.30
CA VAL A 172 -18.96 -5.79 19.94
C VAL A 172 -18.97 -5.36 21.40
N THR A 173 -19.48 -6.22 22.27
CA THR A 173 -19.27 -6.11 23.72
C THR A 173 -17.82 -6.52 24.03
N LEU A 174 -17.06 -5.60 24.64
CA LEU A 174 -15.72 -5.90 25.15
C LEU A 174 -15.83 -6.77 26.42
N PRO A 175 -14.94 -7.76 26.61
CA PRO A 175 -14.92 -8.54 27.84
C PRO A 175 -14.34 -7.71 28.98
N GLN A 176 -15.05 -7.71 30.11
CA GLN A 176 -14.57 -7.17 31.38
C GLN A 176 -13.55 -8.13 31.96
N THR A 177 -12.31 -7.69 32.16
CA THR A 177 -11.34 -8.40 32.99
C THR A 177 -11.64 -8.13 34.46
N THR A 178 -11.63 -9.20 35.25
CA THR A 178 -11.86 -9.32 36.70
C THR A 178 -11.21 -8.25 37.56
#